data_AF-A0A533RVF7-F1
#
_entry.id   AF-A0A533RVF7-F1
#
_cell.length_a   1.000
_cell.length_b   1.000
_cell.length_c   1.000
_cell.angle_alpha   90.00
_cell.angle_beta   90.00
_cell.angle_gamma   90.00
#
_symmetry.space_group_name_H-M   'P 1'
#
loop_
_entity.id
_entity.type
_entity.pdbx_description
1 polymer ?
#
loop_
_entity_poly.entity_id
_entity_poly.type
_entity_poly.pdbx_seq_one_letter_code
_entity_poly.pdbx_strand_id
1 'polypeptide(L)'
;MPPIKRLTIVTGHYGCGKTNLSLNLALDAASTGERVTLVDLDVVNPYFRSSDHGPMLAERGVKLIAPNFAGTTLDTPSLPAAVSSAFGAEGLVIFDVGGDDAGATALGRYAGDVGALDYDLLYVVNRYRNLTSTAEEAAALLGEIESASHLKATGVVNNSHLAKDTTVATVLDSLEFADAAARQLGLPLRFTTVPRALASEFGSTPGDATFVPNPYPVNVYVRAPWDEAPGTDEEV
;
A
#
# COMPACT_ATOMS: atom_id res chain seq x y z
N MET A 1 -0.67 -2.89 -14.53
CA MET A 1 -0.52 -3.33 -13.13
C MET A 1 0.80 -4.07 -12.98
N PRO A 2 1.58 -3.83 -11.91
CA PRO A 2 2.78 -4.62 -11.65
C PRO A 2 2.41 -6.09 -11.41
N PRO A 3 3.30 -7.06 -11.75
CA PRO A 3 3.07 -8.46 -11.44
C PRO A 3 3.12 -8.64 -9.93
N ILE A 4 2.04 -9.17 -9.36
CA ILE A 4 1.89 -9.49 -7.93
C ILE A 4 1.19 -10.83 -7.78
N LYS A 5 1.41 -11.51 -6.66
CA LYS A 5 0.76 -12.79 -6.34
C LYS A 5 -0.69 -12.58 -5.91
N ARG A 6 -1.46 -13.68 -5.99
CA ARG A 6 -2.87 -13.72 -5.59
C ARG A 6 -3.08 -13.22 -4.15
N LEU A 7 -2.21 -13.60 -3.23
CA LEU A 7 -2.19 -13.06 -1.87
C LEU A 7 -1.08 -12.02 -1.78
N THR A 8 -1.46 -10.75 -1.65
CA THR A 8 -0.53 -9.63 -1.54
C THR A 8 -0.76 -8.89 -0.23
N ILE A 9 0.29 -8.68 0.54
CA ILE A 9 0.29 -7.88 1.76
C ILE A 9 1.08 -6.61 1.49
N VAL A 10 0.49 -5.46 1.80
CA VAL A 10 1.11 -4.14 1.69
C VAL A 10 1.43 -3.65 3.10
N THR A 11 2.71 -3.47 3.41
CA THR A 11 3.17 -3.00 4.72
C THR A 11 4.31 -1.98 4.58
N GLY A 12 4.74 -1.37 5.68
CA GLY A 12 5.69 -0.26 5.70
C GLY A 12 5.33 0.80 6.73
N HIS A 13 6.22 1.75 6.95
CA HIS A 13 6.06 2.76 8.01
C HIS A 13 4.84 3.66 7.83
N TYR A 14 4.40 4.34 8.89
CA TYR A 14 3.33 5.31 8.83
C TYR A 14 3.59 6.40 7.78
N GLY A 15 2.54 6.77 7.04
CA GLY A 15 2.62 7.81 6.01
C GLY A 15 3.35 7.42 4.71
N CYS A 16 3.92 6.22 4.58
CA CYS A 16 4.56 5.81 3.32
C CYS A 16 3.56 5.54 2.16
N GLY A 17 2.26 5.65 2.41
CA GLY A 17 1.20 5.61 1.38
C GLY A 17 0.63 4.22 1.07
N LYS A 18 0.73 3.28 2.01
CA LYS A 18 0.20 1.90 1.92
C LYS A 18 -1.25 1.86 1.46
N THR A 19 -2.17 2.50 2.18
CA THR A 19 -3.59 2.55 1.85
C THR A 19 -3.83 2.98 0.41
N ASN A 20 -3.18 4.07 -0.02
CA ASN A 20 -3.35 4.57 -1.38
C ASN A 20 -2.83 3.58 -2.43
N LEU A 21 -1.71 2.92 -2.16
CA LEU A 21 -1.19 1.86 -3.02
C LEU A 21 -2.14 0.66 -3.07
N SER A 22 -2.64 0.20 -1.92
CA SER A 22 -3.62 -0.89 -1.79
C SER A 22 -4.88 -0.62 -2.61
N LEU A 23 -5.42 0.60 -2.54
CA LEU A 23 -6.56 1.04 -3.35
C LEU A 23 -6.24 1.03 -4.86
N ASN A 24 -5.07 1.55 -5.28
CA ASN A 24 -4.70 1.53 -6.69
C ASN A 24 -4.57 0.10 -7.22
N LEU A 25 -3.87 -0.79 -6.50
CA LEU A 25 -3.74 -2.19 -6.90
C LEU A 25 -5.12 -2.86 -7.00
N ALA A 26 -6.00 -2.64 -6.02
CA ALA A 26 -7.32 -3.24 -6.01
C ALA A 26 -8.20 -2.74 -7.17
N LEU A 27 -8.23 -1.43 -7.40
CA LEU A 27 -9.05 -0.81 -8.44
C LEU A 27 -8.52 -1.12 -9.85
N ASP A 28 -7.20 -1.09 -10.05
CA ASP A 28 -6.61 -1.43 -11.34
C ASP A 28 -6.84 -2.92 -11.67
N ALA A 29 -6.72 -3.83 -10.69
CA ALA A 29 -7.05 -5.24 -10.87
C ALA A 29 -8.54 -5.44 -11.23
N ALA A 30 -9.45 -4.85 -10.46
CA ALA A 30 -10.89 -4.96 -10.72
C ALA A 30 -11.28 -4.40 -12.10
N SER A 31 -10.62 -3.34 -12.57
CA SER A 31 -10.85 -2.77 -13.90
C SER A 31 -10.51 -3.74 -15.05
N THR A 32 -9.71 -4.77 -14.80
CA THR A 32 -9.37 -5.83 -15.76
C THR A 32 -10.29 -7.05 -15.67
N GLY A 33 -11.31 -7.02 -14.81
CA GLY A 33 -12.24 -8.13 -14.58
C GLY A 33 -11.78 -9.15 -13.53
N GLU A 34 -10.65 -8.91 -12.86
CA GLU A 34 -10.20 -9.72 -11.72
C GLU A 34 -11.19 -9.59 -10.56
N ARG A 35 -11.49 -10.68 -9.87
CA ARG A 35 -12.20 -10.60 -8.58
C ARG A 35 -11.22 -10.14 -7.51
N VAL A 36 -11.58 -9.10 -6.78
CA VAL A 36 -10.68 -8.49 -5.80
C VAL A 36 -11.33 -8.45 -4.42
N THR A 37 -10.58 -8.91 -3.42
CA THR A 37 -10.88 -8.68 -2.01
C THR A 37 -9.79 -7.80 -1.40
N LEU A 38 -10.17 -6.64 -0.87
CA LEU A 38 -9.30 -5.78 -0.06
C LEU A 38 -9.63 -6.01 1.41
N VAL A 39 -8.61 -6.29 2.22
CA VAL A 39 -8.70 -6.48 3.66
C VAL A 39 -8.00 -5.31 4.33
N ASP A 40 -8.74 -4.52 5.09
CA ASP A 40 -8.19 -3.45 5.92
C ASP A 40 -7.86 -4.03 7.31
N LEU A 41 -6.57 -4.09 7.64
CA LEU A 41 -6.07 -4.52 8.95
C LEU A 41 -5.62 -3.35 9.83
N ASP A 42 -5.76 -2.10 9.38
CA ASP A 42 -5.39 -0.94 10.19
C ASP A 42 -6.47 -0.66 11.25
N VAL A 43 -6.27 -1.26 12.43
CA VAL A 43 -7.17 -1.11 13.59
C VAL A 43 -6.81 0.08 14.48
N VAL A 44 -5.68 0.76 14.22
CA VAL A 44 -5.18 1.84 15.07
C VAL A 44 -5.46 3.21 14.47
N ASN A 45 -5.24 3.38 13.18
CA ASN A 45 -5.32 4.70 12.56
C ASN A 45 -6.79 5.11 12.34
N PRO A 46 -7.28 6.20 12.97
CA PRO A 46 -8.65 6.66 12.76
C PRO A 46 -8.84 7.35 11.41
N TYR A 47 -7.77 7.68 10.68
CA TYR A 47 -7.78 8.40 9.40
C TYR A 47 -7.09 7.59 8.31
N PHE A 48 -7.39 7.86 7.04
CA PHE A 48 -6.66 7.26 5.90
C PHE A 48 -6.78 5.74 5.80
N ARG A 49 -7.96 5.20 6.10
CA ARG A 49 -8.23 3.77 6.04
C ARG A 49 -8.85 3.36 4.72
N SER A 50 -8.54 2.16 4.26
CA SER A 50 -9.22 1.56 3.10
C SER A 50 -10.74 1.46 3.34
N SER A 51 -11.13 1.26 4.60
CA SER A 51 -12.52 1.27 5.09
C SER A 51 -13.30 2.55 4.76
N ASP A 52 -12.63 3.70 4.71
CA ASP A 52 -13.28 4.99 4.43
C ASP A 52 -13.70 5.11 2.95
N HIS A 53 -13.22 4.20 2.09
CA HIS A 53 -13.48 4.17 0.65
C HIS A 53 -14.44 3.04 0.22
N GLY A 54 -15.18 2.45 1.16
CA GLY A 54 -16.12 1.34 0.92
C GLY A 54 -17.09 1.54 -0.25
N PRO A 55 -17.80 2.69 -0.36
CA PRO A 55 -18.70 2.92 -1.49
C PRO A 55 -18.02 2.90 -2.85
N MET A 56 -16.84 3.56 -2.97
CA MET A 56 -16.04 3.58 -4.20
C MET A 56 -15.56 2.18 -4.59
N LEU A 57 -15.10 1.40 -3.60
CA LEU A 57 -14.64 0.03 -3.80
C LEU A 57 -15.79 -0.86 -4.28
N ALA A 58 -16.96 -0.77 -3.64
CA ALA A 58 -18.13 -1.55 -4.01
C ALA A 58 -18.64 -1.22 -5.41
N GLU A 59 -18.71 0.07 -5.78
CA GLU A 59 -19.08 0.53 -7.12
C GLU A 59 -18.15 -0.05 -8.20
N ARG A 60 -16.88 -0.22 -7.87
CA ARG A 60 -15.85 -0.78 -8.76
C ARG A 60 -15.69 -2.30 -8.65
N GLY A 61 -16.59 -2.99 -7.94
CA GLY A 61 -16.60 -4.44 -7.83
C GLY A 61 -15.54 -5.04 -6.89
N VAL A 62 -14.93 -4.22 -6.03
CA VAL A 62 -13.98 -4.68 -5.02
C VAL A 62 -14.73 -5.02 -3.73
N LYS A 63 -14.55 -6.26 -3.24
CA LYS A 63 -15.05 -6.68 -1.94
C LYS A 63 -14.14 -6.14 -0.84
N LEU A 64 -14.71 -5.40 0.12
CA LEU A 64 -13.96 -4.90 1.28
C LEU A 64 -14.27 -5.74 2.54
N ILE A 65 -13.23 -6.14 3.25
CA ILE A 65 -13.30 -6.68 4.61
C ILE A 65 -12.63 -5.66 5.52
N ALA A 66 -13.43 -4.99 6.34
CA ALA A 66 -12.99 -3.94 7.26
C ALA A 66 -13.18 -4.36 8.72
N PRO A 67 -12.41 -3.83 9.68
CA PRO A 67 -12.61 -4.10 11.10
C PRO A 67 -14.04 -3.80 11.55
N ASN A 68 -14.56 -4.55 12.52
CA ASN A 68 -15.91 -4.32 13.06
C ASN A 68 -15.93 -3.05 13.92
N PHE A 69 -15.90 -1.86 13.32
CA PHE A 69 -16.19 -0.59 14.00
C PHE A 69 -16.98 0.34 13.10
N ALA A 70 -18.27 0.08 13.00
CA ALA A 70 -19.26 1.06 12.58
C ALA A 70 -20.17 1.38 13.77
N GLY A 71 -19.83 2.44 14.52
CA GLY A 71 -20.79 3.15 15.39
C GLY A 71 -21.04 2.65 16.82
N THR A 72 -20.15 1.89 17.46
CA THR A 72 -20.35 1.46 18.88
C THR A 72 -19.13 1.65 19.78
N THR A 73 -19.38 1.98 21.04
CA THR A 73 -18.47 2.30 22.17
C THR A 73 -17.59 1.14 22.67
N LEU A 74 -17.25 0.16 21.82
CA LEU A 74 -16.53 -1.06 22.22
C LEU A 74 -15.01 -0.86 22.13
N ASP A 75 -14.32 -0.76 23.27
CA ASP A 75 -12.87 -0.53 23.41
C ASP A 75 -11.97 -1.72 22.99
N THR A 76 -12.45 -2.66 22.15
CA THR A 76 -11.66 -3.85 21.78
C THR A 76 -11.52 -3.98 20.26
N PRO A 77 -10.37 -3.64 19.66
CA PRO A 77 -10.12 -3.85 18.23
C PRO A 77 -10.26 -5.34 17.90
N SER A 78 -11.44 -5.74 17.41
CA SER A 78 -11.70 -7.12 16.99
C SER A 78 -11.68 -7.19 15.46
N LEU A 79 -10.70 -7.91 14.93
CA LEU A 79 -10.65 -8.24 13.52
C LEU A 79 -11.80 -9.21 13.21
N PRO A 80 -12.63 -8.94 12.19
CA PRO A 80 -13.79 -9.76 11.89
C PRO A 80 -13.37 -11.20 11.58
N ALA A 81 -14.23 -12.16 11.93
CA ALA A 81 -14.10 -13.55 11.49
C ALA A 81 -14.00 -13.67 9.95
N ALA A 82 -14.50 -12.65 9.23
CA ALA A 82 -14.42 -12.57 7.78
C ALA A 82 -12.99 -12.51 7.22
N VAL A 83 -11.98 -12.07 7.99
CA VAL A 83 -10.58 -12.04 7.50
C VAL A 83 -10.10 -13.44 7.13
N SER A 84 -10.43 -14.46 7.92
CA SER A 84 -10.06 -15.85 7.61
C SER A 84 -10.71 -16.35 6.30
N SER A 85 -11.86 -15.80 5.91
CA SER A 85 -12.49 -16.14 4.62
C SER A 85 -11.73 -15.60 3.41
N ALA A 86 -10.87 -14.60 3.60
CA ALA A 86 -10.09 -14.00 2.53
C ALA A 86 -9.03 -14.97 1.98
N PHE A 87 -8.45 -15.83 2.82
CA PHE A 87 -7.41 -16.79 2.38
C PHE A 87 -7.93 -17.79 1.34
N GLY A 88 -9.21 -18.18 1.44
CA GLY A 88 -9.90 -19.06 0.50
C GLY A 88 -10.67 -18.34 -0.61
N ALA A 89 -10.62 -17.01 -0.68
CA ALA A 89 -11.34 -16.26 -1.72
C ALA A 89 -10.72 -16.49 -3.11
N GLU A 90 -11.57 -16.52 -4.13
CA GLU A 90 -11.13 -16.57 -5.53
C GLU A 90 -10.69 -15.17 -6.00
N GLY A 91 -9.63 -15.12 -6.82
CA GLY A 91 -9.06 -13.87 -7.31
C GLY A 91 -8.05 -13.24 -6.34
N LEU A 92 -7.70 -11.99 -6.61
CA LEU A 92 -6.71 -11.21 -5.88
C LEU A 92 -7.20 -10.82 -4.48
N VAL A 93 -6.34 -11.03 -3.49
CA VAL A 93 -6.56 -10.66 -2.09
C VAL A 93 -5.43 -9.75 -1.64
N ILE A 94 -5.76 -8.51 -1.30
CA ILE A 94 -4.82 -7.50 -0.83
C ILE A 94 -5.07 -7.23 0.65
N PHE A 95 -4.03 -7.33 1.47
CA PHE A 95 -4.05 -6.92 2.87
C PHE A 95 -3.36 -5.56 3.02
N ASP A 96 -4.13 -4.56 3.43
CA ASP A 96 -3.64 -3.23 3.80
C ASP A 96 -3.32 -3.22 5.29
N VAL A 97 -2.03 -3.22 5.63
CA VAL A 97 -1.57 -3.39 7.02
C VAL A 97 -1.19 -2.03 7.60
N GLY A 98 -1.61 -1.78 8.85
CA GLY A 98 -1.22 -0.59 9.62
C GLY A 98 0.30 -0.43 9.69
N GLY A 99 0.76 0.83 9.75
CA GLY A 99 2.19 1.17 9.67
C GLY A 99 2.95 1.18 10.99
N ASP A 100 2.35 0.68 12.05
CA ASP A 100 2.83 0.67 13.42
C ASP A 100 2.97 -0.76 13.97
N ASP A 101 3.51 -0.88 15.19
CA ASP A 101 3.70 -2.17 15.86
C ASP A 101 2.40 -2.96 16.00
N ALA A 102 1.28 -2.26 16.18
CA ALA A 102 -0.05 -2.86 16.29
C ALA A 102 -0.50 -3.47 14.96
N GLY A 103 -0.32 -2.78 13.83
CA GLY A 103 -0.58 -3.30 12.49
C GLY A 103 0.27 -4.53 12.18
N ALA A 104 1.57 -4.48 12.48
CA ALA A 104 2.47 -5.63 12.29
C ALA A 104 2.07 -6.83 13.19
N THR A 105 1.69 -6.57 14.44
CA THR A 105 1.20 -7.61 15.37
C THR A 105 -0.14 -8.20 14.93
N ALA A 106 -1.06 -7.36 14.43
CA ALA A 106 -2.34 -7.79 13.88
C ALA A 106 -2.16 -8.73 12.69
N LEU A 107 -1.20 -8.44 11.82
CA LEU A 107 -0.80 -9.34 10.73
C LEU A 107 -0.24 -10.67 11.27
N GLY A 108 0.54 -10.64 12.36
CA GLY A 108 1.14 -11.82 12.99
C GLY A 108 0.13 -12.90 13.40
N ARG A 109 -1.11 -12.51 13.72
CA ARG A 109 -2.21 -13.46 13.99
C ARG A 109 -2.48 -14.42 12.82
N TYR A 110 -2.21 -13.99 11.59
CA TYR A 110 -2.48 -14.75 10.37
C TYR A 110 -1.22 -15.34 9.73
N ALA A 111 -0.06 -15.28 10.41
CA ALA A 111 1.21 -15.74 9.85
C ALA A 111 1.15 -17.19 9.35
N GLY A 112 0.44 -18.07 10.07
CA GLY A 112 0.26 -19.47 9.66
C GLY A 112 -0.58 -19.62 8.38
N ASP A 113 -1.69 -18.89 8.28
CA ASP A 113 -2.57 -18.92 7.09
C ASP A 113 -1.88 -18.31 5.86
N VAL A 114 -1.17 -17.19 6.05
CA VAL A 114 -0.38 -16.52 4.99
C VAL A 114 0.78 -17.41 4.55
N GLY A 115 1.54 -17.96 5.51
CA GLY A 115 2.71 -18.80 5.23
C GLY A 115 2.38 -20.15 4.59
N ALA A 116 1.13 -20.60 4.67
CA ALA A 116 0.65 -21.78 3.96
C ALA A 116 0.33 -21.51 2.47
N LEU A 117 0.34 -20.25 2.04
CA LEU A 117 0.04 -19.82 0.69
C LEU A 117 1.28 -19.21 0.03
N ASP A 118 1.30 -19.18 -1.30
CA ASP A 118 2.28 -18.39 -2.03
C ASP A 118 1.86 -16.91 -2.00
N TYR A 119 2.63 -16.09 -1.27
CA TYR A 119 2.29 -14.68 -1.01
C TYR A 119 3.38 -13.72 -1.48
N ASP A 120 2.96 -12.49 -1.74
CA ASP A 120 3.84 -11.32 -1.80
C ASP A 120 3.62 -10.50 -0.54
N LEU A 121 4.68 -10.19 0.20
CA LEU A 121 4.69 -9.13 1.21
C LEU A 121 5.55 -8.00 0.65
N LEU A 122 4.89 -6.91 0.27
CA LEU A 122 5.45 -5.72 -0.34
C LEU A 122 5.76 -4.69 0.75
N TYR A 123 7.04 -4.42 0.96
CA TYR A 123 7.50 -3.39 1.89
C TYR A 123 7.59 -2.04 1.17
N VAL A 124 6.71 -1.11 1.56
CA VAL A 124 6.56 0.20 0.94
C VAL A 124 7.46 1.21 1.65
N VAL A 125 8.36 1.82 0.90
CA VAL A 125 9.29 2.85 1.38
C VAL A 125 8.94 4.22 0.82
N ASN A 126 9.20 5.27 1.61
CA ASN A 126 9.09 6.65 1.16
C ASN A 126 10.24 7.46 1.77
N ARG A 127 11.16 7.91 0.92
CA ARG A 127 12.35 8.71 1.30
C ARG A 127 11.98 9.99 2.06
N TYR A 128 10.81 10.56 1.77
CA TYR A 128 10.38 11.86 2.30
C TYR A 128 9.62 11.75 3.63
N ARG A 129 9.60 10.57 4.24
CA ARG A 129 9.05 10.38 5.58
C ARG A 129 10.17 10.40 6.62
N ASN A 130 9.93 11.14 7.69
CA ASN A 130 10.80 11.15 8.86
C ASN A 130 10.95 9.72 9.39
N LEU A 131 12.13 9.40 9.94
CA LEU A 131 12.48 8.08 10.47
C LEU A 131 12.62 6.95 9.43
N THR A 132 12.42 7.25 8.14
CA THR A 132 12.67 6.33 7.01
C THR A 132 13.35 7.03 5.85
N SER A 133 14.19 8.01 6.18
CA SER A 133 14.83 8.87 5.20
C SER A 133 16.11 8.27 4.60
N THR A 134 16.67 7.26 5.28
CA THR A 134 17.84 6.49 4.82
C THR A 134 17.52 5.01 4.58
N ALA A 135 18.34 4.35 3.76
CA ALA A 135 18.18 2.92 3.46
C ALA A 135 18.33 2.07 4.73
N GLU A 136 19.21 2.48 5.65
CA GLU A 136 19.45 1.81 6.92
C GLU A 136 18.25 1.91 7.86
N GLU A 137 17.63 3.10 7.94
CA GLU A 137 16.41 3.32 8.71
C GLU A 137 15.26 2.46 8.19
N ALA A 138 15.06 2.43 6.86
CA ALA A 138 14.06 1.58 6.23
C ALA A 138 14.33 0.08 6.49
N ALA A 139 15.59 -0.34 6.40
CA ALA A 139 15.97 -1.72 6.65
C ALA A 139 15.72 -2.15 8.11
N ALA A 140 16.03 -1.29 9.07
CA ALA A 140 15.80 -1.54 10.49
C ALA A 140 14.31 -1.74 10.79
N LEU A 141 13.45 -0.86 10.27
CA LEU A 141 12.00 -0.98 10.47
C LEU A 141 11.41 -2.23 9.84
N LEU A 142 11.91 -2.67 8.69
CA LEU A 142 11.44 -3.94 8.13
C LEU A 142 11.78 -5.10 9.07
N GLY A 143 12.96 -5.09 9.71
CA GLY A 143 13.33 -6.09 10.71
C GLY A 143 12.33 -6.16 11.88
N GLU A 144 11.84 -5.01 12.35
CA GLU A 144 10.80 -4.93 13.39
C GLU A 144 9.46 -5.51 12.91
N ILE A 145 9.03 -5.13 11.69
CA ILE A 145 7.80 -5.64 11.07
C ILE A 145 7.86 -7.16 10.89
N GLU A 146 8.96 -7.71 10.38
CA GLU A 146 9.12 -9.16 10.19
C GLU A 146 9.15 -9.91 11.53
N SER A 147 9.75 -9.31 12.57
CA SER A 147 9.78 -9.87 13.91
C SER A 147 8.37 -9.97 14.51
N ALA A 148 7.59 -8.89 14.41
CA ALA A 148 6.23 -8.82 14.97
C ALA A 148 5.20 -9.62 14.16
N SER A 149 5.32 -9.65 12.83
CA SER A 149 4.38 -10.35 11.96
C SER A 149 4.73 -11.82 11.72
N HIS A 150 5.95 -12.25 12.04
CA HIS A 150 6.48 -13.58 11.73
C HIS A 150 6.46 -13.93 10.22
N LEU A 151 6.36 -12.92 9.36
CA LEU A 151 6.38 -13.05 7.90
C LEU A 151 7.62 -12.40 7.33
N LYS A 152 8.00 -12.79 6.11
CA LYS A 152 9.16 -12.24 5.41
C LYS A 152 8.74 -11.40 4.23
N ALA A 153 9.37 -10.25 4.07
CA ALA A 153 9.16 -9.46 2.88
C ALA A 153 9.69 -10.16 1.63
N THR A 154 9.02 -9.88 0.53
CA THR A 154 9.29 -10.49 -0.78
C THR A 154 9.74 -9.48 -1.82
N GLY A 155 9.63 -8.19 -1.50
CA GLY A 155 10.04 -7.11 -2.38
C GLY A 155 9.82 -5.74 -1.76
N VAL A 156 10.59 -4.77 -2.25
CA VAL A 156 10.48 -3.36 -1.90
C VAL A 156 9.67 -2.64 -2.96
N VAL A 157 8.82 -1.71 -2.54
CA VAL A 157 8.09 -0.78 -3.41
C VAL A 157 8.52 0.63 -3.07
N ASN A 158 9.05 1.34 -4.06
CA ASN A 158 9.33 2.77 -3.89
C ASN A 158 8.03 3.57 -4.08
N ASN A 159 7.52 4.11 -2.98
CA ASN A 159 6.39 5.05 -2.98
C ASN A 159 6.82 6.39 -2.40
N SER A 160 7.98 6.90 -2.84
CA SER A 160 8.47 8.20 -2.40
C SER A 160 7.66 9.33 -3.04
N HIS A 161 6.87 10.02 -2.22
CA HIS A 161 5.93 11.05 -2.64
C HIS A 161 5.83 12.16 -1.59
N LEU A 162 5.44 13.35 -2.06
CA LEU A 162 5.08 14.53 -1.27
C LEU A 162 3.58 14.86 -1.44
N ALA A 163 2.76 13.81 -1.54
CA ALA A 163 1.33 13.90 -1.84
C ALA A 163 1.07 14.72 -3.12
N LYS A 164 0.26 15.79 -3.02
CA LYS A 164 -0.06 16.67 -4.15
C LYS A 164 1.15 17.42 -4.71
N ASP A 165 2.22 17.56 -3.92
CA ASP A 165 3.44 18.26 -4.31
C ASP A 165 4.49 17.32 -4.94
N THR A 166 4.11 16.09 -5.28
CA THR A 166 4.99 15.12 -5.94
C THR A 166 5.26 15.55 -7.38
N THR A 167 6.54 15.73 -7.70
CA THR A 167 7.01 16.09 -9.06
C THR A 167 7.80 14.94 -9.70
N VAL A 168 8.16 15.08 -10.97
CA VAL A 168 9.10 14.16 -11.65
C VAL A 168 10.42 14.09 -10.89
N ALA A 169 10.98 15.24 -10.47
CA ALA A 169 12.22 15.29 -9.69
C ALA A 169 12.10 14.54 -8.36
N THR A 170 10.97 14.70 -7.67
CA THR A 170 10.67 13.96 -6.42
C THR A 170 10.77 12.44 -6.60
N VAL A 171 10.28 11.92 -7.73
CA VAL A 171 10.40 10.47 -8.00
C VAL A 171 11.85 10.10 -8.32
N LEU A 172 12.51 10.82 -9.23
CA LEU A 172 13.88 10.52 -9.67
C LEU A 172 14.89 10.57 -8.53
N ASP A 173 14.78 11.58 -7.66
CA ASP A 173 15.66 11.77 -6.50
C ASP A 173 15.49 10.68 -5.43
N SER A 174 14.46 9.83 -5.54
CA SER A 174 14.22 8.74 -4.60
C SER A 174 14.77 7.39 -5.08
N LEU A 175 15.16 7.27 -6.36
CA LEU A 175 15.50 5.98 -6.97
C LEU A 175 16.73 5.34 -6.30
N GLU A 176 17.78 6.12 -6.04
CA GLU A 176 18.99 5.62 -5.38
C GLU A 176 18.69 5.14 -3.95
N PHE A 177 17.88 5.90 -3.20
CA PHE A 177 17.43 5.49 -1.87
C PHE A 177 16.71 4.15 -1.90
N ALA A 178 15.77 3.97 -2.84
CA ALA A 178 14.98 2.75 -2.94
C ALA A 178 15.83 1.55 -3.39
N ASP A 179 16.75 1.75 -4.34
CA ASP A 179 17.70 0.71 -4.75
C ASP A 179 18.62 0.31 -3.59
N ALA A 180 19.17 1.29 -2.86
CA ALA A 180 19.99 1.04 -1.69
C ALA A 180 19.24 0.25 -0.60
N ALA A 181 18.00 0.65 -0.28
CA ALA A 181 17.15 -0.07 0.66
C ALA A 181 16.87 -1.51 0.22
N ALA A 182 16.50 -1.72 -1.04
CA ALA A 182 16.25 -3.05 -1.60
C ALA A 182 17.52 -3.92 -1.55
N ARG A 183 18.68 -3.38 -1.95
CA ARG A 183 19.96 -4.09 -1.89
C ARG A 183 20.38 -4.44 -0.48
N GLN A 184 20.24 -3.52 0.47
CA GLN A 184 20.58 -3.76 1.87
C GLN A 184 19.70 -4.85 2.49
N LEU A 185 18.42 -4.90 2.10
CA LEU A 185 17.48 -5.92 2.53
C LEU A 185 17.63 -7.26 1.79
N GLY A 186 18.44 -7.31 0.72
CA GLY A 186 18.53 -8.48 -0.15
C GLY A 186 17.23 -8.81 -0.88
N LEU A 187 16.39 -7.81 -1.13
CA LEU A 187 15.07 -7.94 -1.76
C LEU A 187 15.05 -7.27 -3.14
N PRO A 188 14.19 -7.74 -4.07
CA PRO A 188 14.00 -7.05 -5.34
C PRO A 188 13.24 -5.73 -5.14
N LEU A 189 13.68 -4.66 -5.81
CA LEU A 189 12.86 -3.47 -6.03
C LEU A 189 11.80 -3.80 -7.09
N ARG A 190 10.55 -3.97 -6.67
CA ARG A 190 9.47 -4.47 -7.52
C ARG A 190 9.02 -3.43 -8.53
N PHE A 191 8.71 -2.23 -8.04
CA PHE A 191 8.25 -1.11 -8.86
C PHE A 191 8.39 0.21 -8.10
N THR A 192 8.35 1.30 -8.86
CA THR A 192 8.28 2.67 -8.34
C THR A 192 6.95 3.28 -8.71
N THR A 193 6.21 3.78 -7.72
CA THR A 193 4.96 4.48 -8.00
C THR A 193 5.24 5.85 -8.60
N VAL A 194 4.44 6.26 -9.58
CA VAL A 194 4.50 7.61 -10.15
C VAL A 194 3.11 8.22 -10.17
N PRO A 195 2.94 9.54 -9.98
CA PRO A 195 1.63 10.16 -10.15
C PRO A 195 1.08 9.89 -11.54
N ARG A 196 -0.15 9.36 -11.65
CA ARG A 196 -0.73 8.97 -12.93
C ARG A 196 -0.83 10.15 -13.91
N ALA A 197 -1.04 11.36 -13.41
CA ALA A 197 -1.05 12.59 -14.20
C ALA A 197 0.30 12.92 -14.84
N LEU A 198 1.42 12.48 -14.25
CA LEU A 198 2.78 12.72 -14.73
C LEU A 198 3.36 11.50 -15.47
N ALA A 199 2.56 10.45 -15.67
CA ALA A 199 3.07 9.16 -16.19
C ALA A 199 3.76 9.30 -17.56
N SER A 200 3.29 10.23 -18.41
CA SER A 200 3.89 10.50 -19.72
C SER A 200 5.22 11.27 -19.67
N GLU A 201 5.61 11.80 -18.52
CA GLU A 201 6.86 12.55 -18.35
C GLU A 201 8.05 11.65 -18.00
N PHE A 202 7.78 10.40 -17.61
CA PHE A 202 8.81 9.41 -17.27
C PHE A 202 9.27 8.65 -18.51
N GLY A 203 10.58 8.57 -18.68
CA GLY A 203 11.23 7.85 -19.78
C GLY A 203 10.96 6.35 -19.70
N SER A 204 10.75 5.73 -20.85
CA SER A 204 10.49 4.29 -20.96
C SER A 204 11.76 3.48 -21.27
N THR A 205 12.88 4.14 -21.56
CA THR A 205 14.12 3.49 -22.02
C THR A 205 15.25 3.70 -21.00
N PRO A 206 15.97 2.63 -20.60
CA PRO A 206 17.19 2.79 -19.80
C PRO A 206 18.17 3.75 -20.47
N GLY A 207 18.60 4.78 -19.73
CA GLY A 207 19.46 5.86 -20.23
C GLY A 207 18.75 7.19 -20.46
N ASP A 208 17.41 7.21 -20.48
CA ASP A 208 16.66 8.46 -20.44
C ASP A 208 16.89 9.19 -19.10
N ALA A 209 17.01 10.52 -19.14
CA ALA A 209 17.22 11.32 -17.92
C ALA A 209 16.05 11.22 -16.93
N THR A 210 14.86 10.85 -17.42
CA THR A 210 13.65 10.64 -16.62
C THR A 210 13.26 9.16 -16.52
N PHE A 211 14.19 8.25 -16.81
CA PHE A 211 13.94 6.82 -16.72
C PHE A 211 13.62 6.41 -15.27
N VAL A 212 12.51 5.69 -15.11
CA VAL A 212 12.14 5.04 -13.85
C VAL A 212 12.00 3.55 -14.10
N PRO A 213 12.69 2.69 -13.35
CA PRO A 213 12.53 1.24 -13.49
C PRO A 213 11.14 0.81 -13.00
N ASN A 214 10.42 0.05 -13.84
CA ASN A 214 9.09 -0.50 -13.54
C ASN A 214 8.13 0.56 -12.95
N PRO A 215 7.81 1.64 -13.68
CA PRO A 215 6.94 2.68 -13.15
C PRO A 215 5.52 2.13 -13.01
N TYR A 216 4.88 2.38 -11.88
CA TYR A 216 3.48 2.08 -11.64
C TYR A 216 2.69 3.39 -11.45
N PRO A 217 1.91 3.82 -12.45
CA PRO A 217 1.08 5.01 -12.33
C PRO A 217 -0.01 4.84 -11.26
N VAL A 218 -0.12 5.78 -10.32
CA VAL A 218 -1.11 5.76 -9.22
C VAL A 218 -1.90 7.06 -9.14
N ASN A 219 -3.18 6.94 -8.79
CA ASN A 219 -4.03 8.07 -8.40
C ASN A 219 -3.94 8.31 -6.89
N VAL A 220 -4.23 9.54 -6.45
CA VAL A 220 -4.38 9.87 -5.03
C VAL A 220 -5.87 9.76 -4.66
N TYR A 221 -6.25 8.64 -4.06
CA TYR A 221 -7.60 8.38 -3.54
C TYR A 221 -7.74 8.80 -2.09
N VAL A 222 -6.70 8.55 -1.30
CA VAL A 222 -6.65 8.85 0.12
C VAL A 222 -6.30 10.33 0.29
N ARG A 223 -7.27 11.12 0.77
CA ARG A 223 -7.13 12.57 1.00
C ARG A 223 -7.27 12.89 2.47
N ALA A 224 -6.68 14.00 2.89
CA ALA A 224 -6.90 14.46 4.25
C ALA A 224 -8.34 14.96 4.41
N PRO A 225 -8.96 14.82 5.60
CA PRO A 225 -10.31 15.34 5.85
C PRO A 225 -10.47 16.85 5.60
N TRP A 226 -9.37 17.59 5.55
CA TRP A 226 -9.32 19.03 5.30
C TRP A 226 -8.88 19.39 3.87
N ASP A 227 -8.61 18.42 3.01
CA ASP A 227 -8.45 18.67 1.58
C ASP A 227 -9.86 18.85 0.99
N GLU A 228 -10.20 20.07 0.55
CA GLU A 228 -11.51 20.35 -0.05
C GLU A 228 -11.79 19.39 -1.22
N ALA A 229 -13.01 18.84 -1.28
CA ALA A 229 -13.50 18.24 -2.52
C ALA A 229 -13.47 19.35 -3.59
N PRO A 230 -13.08 19.06 -4.84
CA PRO A 230 -13.29 20.04 -5.91
C PRO A 230 -14.75 20.47 -5.86
N GLY A 231 -14.97 21.77 -5.66
CA GLY A 231 -16.31 22.33 -5.63
C GLY A 231 -17.09 21.81 -6.83
N THR A 232 -18.26 21.26 -6.57
CA THR A 232 -19.28 21.17 -7.61
C THR A 232 -19.62 22.60 -7.96
N ASP A 233 -18.94 23.16 -8.96
CA ASP A 233 -19.46 24.28 -9.74
C ASP A 233 -20.72 23.75 -10.45
N GLU A 234 -21.82 23.66 -9.71
CA GLU A 234 -23.14 23.72 -10.30
C GLU A 234 -23.51 25.20 -10.38
N GLU A 235 -23.49 25.68 -11.63
CA GLU A 235 -24.11 26.92 -12.08
C GLU A 235 -25.51 27.09 -11.47
N VAL A 236 -25.75 28.28 -10.89
CA VAL A 236 -27.06 28.97 -10.97
C VAL A 236 -26.82 30.46 -11.17
#